data_AF-A0A848QRQ4-F1
#
_entry.id   AF-A0A848QRQ4-F1
#
_cell.length_a   1.000
_cell.length_b   1.000
_cell.length_c   1.000
_cell.angle_alpha   90.00
_cell.angle_beta   90.00
_cell.angle_gamma   90.00
#
_symmetry.space_group_name_H-M   'P 1'
#
loop_
_entity.id
_entity.type
_entity.pdbx_description
1 polymer ?
#
loop_
_entity_poly.entity_id
_entity_poly.type
_entity_poly.pdbx_seq_one_letter_code
_entity_poly.pdbx_strand_id
1 'polypeptide(L)'
;MAKVQIKFDSITPFGGIFSIMEQFDALLSDVIDSTLGLHSRTYGYQYSEIIRSLMCVFFCGGSCIEDISTHLMPHLSLHPKLKTCSADTILRAIKELTTDNITYSSPDSGKSYDFNTADTMTELLVKSLIATGELCQEQGYDLDFDHQFIETEKYDAKRTYKKFTGYSPGVAVIGDHIVGIENRDGNTNVRFCQQCTLERIFTRLEWNGIHINRARMDCGSCSEEIVDTVKAHCKYFYIRANRCSAFYEDMFALRGWKAEEINGIRFELNSIVVEKWKGKPYRLVIQRQRRADDIRELWEGEYTYRCILTNDFESDIRDVVEFYNLRGGKERILDDMNNGFGWKHLPKSFMAENAVYLLMTALIRNFYKTIIRKLNVKDFGLSISSRIKTFVFKYISVAAKWIRTSRTYVLNIYTENPAYKIAFQQDFG
;
A
#
# COMPACT_ATOMS: atom_id res chain seq x y z
N MET A 1 -6.80 -30.54 -40.39
CA MET A 1 -6.92 -30.58 -38.91
C MET A 1 -5.53 -30.79 -38.33
N ALA A 2 -5.18 -30.10 -37.25
CA ALA A 2 -3.92 -30.36 -36.55
C ALA A 2 -3.99 -31.70 -35.80
N LYS A 3 -2.94 -32.52 -35.89
CA LYS A 3 -2.81 -33.76 -35.10
C LYS A 3 -2.38 -33.38 -33.69
N VAL A 4 -3.31 -33.42 -32.73
CA VAL A 4 -3.05 -33.07 -31.33
C VAL A 4 -2.41 -34.26 -30.61
N GLN A 5 -1.25 -34.05 -29.96
CA GLN A 5 -0.61 -35.03 -29.08
C GLN A 5 -0.51 -34.45 -27.67
N ILE A 6 -0.94 -35.22 -26.66
CA ILE A 6 -0.82 -34.84 -25.25
C ILE A 6 0.41 -35.55 -24.69
N LYS A 7 1.33 -34.78 -24.10
CA LYS A 7 2.53 -35.30 -23.43
C LYS A 7 2.49 -34.89 -21.97
N PHE A 8 2.81 -35.83 -21.09
CA PHE A 8 2.92 -35.59 -19.66
C PHE A 8 4.41 -35.53 -19.29
N ASP A 9 4.89 -34.32 -18.99
CA ASP A 9 6.27 -34.06 -18.56
C ASP A 9 6.24 -32.99 -17.45
N SER A 10 7.28 -32.91 -16.63
CA SER A 10 7.40 -31.96 -15.51
C SER A 10 7.77 -30.54 -15.98
N ILE A 11 7.07 -30.05 -17.00
CA ILE A 11 7.23 -28.70 -17.56
C ILE A 11 6.23 -27.78 -16.87
N THR A 12 6.69 -26.60 -16.44
CA THR A 12 5.85 -25.52 -15.92
C THR A 12 5.75 -24.39 -16.94
N PRO A 13 4.58 -23.73 -17.07
CA PRO A 13 4.47 -22.49 -17.84
C PRO A 13 4.94 -21.25 -17.06
N PHE A 14 5.32 -21.40 -15.79
CA PHE A 14 5.67 -20.31 -14.87
C PHE A 14 7.16 -20.27 -14.51
N GLY A 15 8.06 -20.56 -15.45
CA GLY A 15 9.50 -20.71 -15.19
C GLY A 15 10.16 -19.52 -14.47
N GLY A 16 9.72 -18.29 -14.75
CA GLY A 16 10.26 -17.09 -14.11
C GLY A 16 9.95 -17.00 -12.61
N ILE A 17 8.93 -17.73 -12.11
CA ILE A 17 8.55 -17.71 -10.69
C ILE A 17 9.68 -18.20 -9.78
N PHE A 18 10.51 -19.13 -10.25
CA PHE A 18 11.53 -19.75 -9.42
C PHE A 18 12.59 -18.75 -8.97
N SER A 19 13.03 -17.84 -9.86
CA SER A 19 13.94 -16.74 -9.49
C SER A 19 13.30 -15.79 -8.47
N ILE A 20 11.99 -15.56 -8.56
CA ILE A 20 11.27 -14.73 -7.58
C ILE A 20 11.16 -15.42 -6.22
N MET A 21 10.92 -16.73 -6.21
CA MET A 21 10.86 -17.52 -4.97
C MET A 21 12.20 -17.51 -4.24
N GLU A 22 13.31 -17.64 -4.97
CA GLU A 22 14.67 -17.56 -4.42
C GLU A 22 14.98 -16.17 -3.89
N GLN A 23 14.62 -15.11 -4.63
CA GLN A 23 14.77 -13.72 -4.18
C GLN A 23 13.95 -13.41 -2.93
N PHE A 24 12.72 -13.92 -2.86
CA PHE A 24 11.89 -13.74 -1.67
C PHE A 24 12.53 -14.43 -0.46
N ASP A 25 13.04 -15.65 -0.66
CA ASP A 25 13.68 -16.41 0.41
C ASP A 25 14.92 -15.68 0.94
N ALA A 26 15.79 -15.22 0.03
CA ALA A 26 17.02 -14.53 0.38
C ALA A 26 16.80 -13.18 1.08
N LEU A 27 15.79 -12.41 0.65
CA LEU A 27 15.58 -11.05 1.15
C LEU A 27 14.64 -10.97 2.36
N LEU A 28 13.70 -11.91 2.50
CA LEU A 28 12.58 -11.75 3.43
C LEU A 28 12.39 -12.92 4.42
N SER A 29 12.91 -14.12 4.18
CA SER A 29 12.60 -15.25 5.08
C SER A 29 13.07 -15.00 6.51
N ASP A 30 14.30 -14.53 6.69
CA ASP A 30 14.86 -14.28 8.04
C ASP A 30 14.09 -13.19 8.80
N VAL A 31 13.73 -12.08 8.15
CA VAL A 31 12.98 -11.00 8.79
C VAL A 31 11.54 -11.41 9.13
N ILE A 32 10.91 -12.23 8.28
CA ILE A 32 9.58 -12.77 8.53
C ILE A 32 9.60 -13.69 9.75
N ASP A 33 10.47 -14.71 9.73
CA ASP A 33 10.44 -15.75 10.75
C ASP A 33 10.99 -15.26 12.09
N SER A 34 11.91 -14.29 12.10
CA SER A 34 12.36 -13.64 13.33
C SER A 34 11.31 -12.69 13.93
N THR A 35 10.47 -12.06 13.11
CA THR A 35 9.42 -11.12 13.59
C THR A 35 8.16 -11.85 14.05
N LEU A 36 7.72 -12.87 13.32
CA LEU A 36 6.50 -13.62 13.63
C LEU A 36 6.75 -14.81 14.58
N GLY A 37 8.01 -15.21 14.74
CA GLY A 37 8.40 -16.40 15.46
C GLY A 37 8.24 -17.68 14.63
N LEU A 38 8.78 -18.79 15.14
CA LEU A 38 8.67 -20.08 14.46
C LEU A 38 7.24 -20.60 14.47
N HIS A 39 6.69 -20.88 13.28
CA HIS A 39 5.35 -21.45 13.12
C HIS A 39 5.33 -22.93 13.53
N SER A 40 6.28 -23.71 13.00
CA SER A 40 6.45 -25.11 13.39
C SER A 40 7.87 -25.35 13.90
N ARG A 41 7.98 -25.96 15.08
CA ARG A 41 9.27 -26.30 15.71
C ARG A 41 9.83 -27.65 15.26
N THR A 42 9.05 -28.47 14.54
CA THR A 42 9.42 -29.85 14.19
C THR A 42 9.07 -30.22 12.75
N TYR A 43 7.79 -30.17 12.38
CA TYR A 43 7.33 -30.50 11.03
C TYR A 43 6.22 -29.53 10.61
N GLY A 44 6.45 -28.78 9.55
CA GLY A 44 5.51 -27.77 9.06
C GLY A 44 6.20 -26.73 8.19
N TYR A 45 5.43 -25.74 7.75
CA TYR A 45 5.93 -24.59 7.01
C TYR A 45 6.25 -23.45 7.99
N GLN A 46 7.29 -22.69 7.75
CA GLN A 46 7.48 -21.41 8.45
C GLN A 46 6.60 -20.31 7.85
N TYR A 47 6.42 -19.19 8.55
CA TYR A 47 5.60 -18.09 8.05
C TYR A 47 6.16 -17.48 6.76
N SER A 48 7.49 -17.44 6.62
CA SER A 48 8.16 -17.06 5.37
C SER A 48 7.72 -17.92 4.19
N GLU A 49 7.69 -19.24 4.35
CA GLU A 49 7.25 -20.19 3.32
C GLU A 49 5.75 -20.02 3.00
N ILE A 50 4.94 -19.69 3.99
CA ILE A 50 3.49 -19.46 3.83
C ILE A 50 3.23 -18.16 3.07
N ILE A 51 3.89 -17.05 3.44
CA ILE A 51 3.77 -15.76 2.74
C ILE A 51 4.33 -15.88 1.32
N ARG A 52 5.44 -16.60 1.10
CA ARG A 52 5.96 -16.88 -0.24
C ARG A 52 4.97 -17.69 -1.07
N SER A 53 4.28 -18.65 -0.47
CA SER A 53 3.24 -19.42 -1.16
C SER A 53 2.09 -18.51 -1.61
N LEU A 54 1.64 -17.60 -0.73
CA LEU A 54 0.66 -16.56 -1.10
C LEU A 54 1.18 -15.61 -2.19
N MET A 55 2.45 -15.20 -2.15
CA MET A 55 3.08 -14.40 -3.20
C MET A 55 2.97 -15.08 -4.57
N CYS A 56 3.24 -16.38 -4.64
CA CYS A 56 3.17 -17.13 -5.89
C CYS A 56 1.78 -17.10 -6.54
N VAL A 57 0.69 -16.95 -5.77
CA VAL A 57 -0.66 -16.78 -6.33
C VAL A 57 -0.69 -15.56 -7.25
N PHE A 58 -0.32 -14.40 -6.72
CA PHE A 58 -0.40 -13.14 -7.46
C PHE A 58 0.65 -13.06 -8.59
N PHE A 59 1.85 -13.59 -8.34
CA PHE A 59 2.92 -13.61 -9.35
C PHE A 59 2.67 -14.61 -10.49
N CYS A 60 1.79 -15.59 -10.32
CA CYS A 60 1.34 -16.47 -11.39
C CYS A 60 0.01 -16.03 -12.02
N GLY A 61 -0.51 -14.87 -11.64
CA GLY A 61 -1.74 -14.29 -12.21
C GLY A 61 -3.05 -14.78 -11.58
N GLY A 62 -2.98 -15.48 -10.44
CA GLY A 62 -4.13 -15.82 -9.62
C GLY A 62 -4.71 -14.61 -8.89
N SER A 63 -5.96 -14.72 -8.46
CA SER A 63 -6.70 -13.66 -7.76
C SER A 63 -7.28 -14.12 -6.42
N CYS A 64 -7.32 -15.43 -6.19
CA CYS A 64 -7.89 -16.05 -5.00
C CYS A 64 -6.87 -17.00 -4.37
N ILE A 65 -6.88 -17.15 -3.04
CA ILE A 65 -5.91 -18.01 -2.33
C ILE A 65 -6.02 -19.47 -2.80
N GLU A 66 -7.23 -19.91 -3.13
CA GLU A 66 -7.55 -21.26 -3.59
C GLU A 66 -6.82 -21.65 -4.88
N ASP A 67 -6.46 -20.66 -5.72
CA ASP A 67 -5.75 -20.87 -7.00
C ASP A 67 -4.42 -21.62 -6.78
N ILE A 68 -3.81 -21.47 -5.59
CA ILE A 68 -2.59 -22.19 -5.25
C ILE A 68 -2.79 -23.70 -5.26
N SER A 69 -3.91 -24.18 -4.69
CA SER A 69 -4.20 -25.60 -4.55
C SER A 69 -4.80 -26.18 -5.83
N THR A 70 -5.61 -25.40 -6.54
CA THR A 70 -6.36 -25.87 -7.72
C THR A 70 -5.55 -25.83 -9.01
N HIS A 71 -4.65 -24.85 -9.16
CA HIS A 71 -3.99 -24.57 -10.44
C HIS A 71 -2.46 -24.49 -10.36
N LEU A 72 -1.90 -23.98 -9.27
CA LEU A 72 -0.46 -23.65 -9.22
C LEU A 72 0.39 -24.74 -8.55
N MET A 73 -0.16 -25.52 -7.62
CA MET A 73 0.57 -26.50 -6.82
C MET A 73 1.44 -27.45 -7.65
N PRO A 74 0.95 -28.06 -8.76
CA PRO A 74 1.75 -28.98 -9.57
C PRO A 74 2.96 -28.32 -10.23
N HIS A 75 2.92 -27.00 -10.42
CA HIS A 75 3.97 -26.23 -11.06
C HIS A 75 4.98 -25.68 -10.05
N LEU A 76 4.50 -25.14 -8.94
CA LEU A 76 5.35 -24.54 -7.89
C LEU A 76 6.16 -25.62 -7.14
N SER A 77 5.57 -26.80 -6.94
CA SER A 77 6.22 -27.95 -6.28
C SER A 77 7.38 -28.56 -7.08
N LEU A 78 7.60 -28.11 -8.32
CA LEU A 78 8.75 -28.54 -9.12
C LEU A 78 10.07 -27.93 -8.64
N HIS A 79 10.02 -26.87 -7.82
CA HIS A 79 11.22 -26.27 -7.26
C HIS A 79 11.94 -27.27 -6.33
N PRO A 80 13.27 -27.50 -6.48
CA PRO A 80 13.95 -28.61 -5.81
C PRO A 80 14.15 -28.44 -4.29
N LYS A 81 14.13 -27.20 -3.78
CA LYS A 81 14.38 -26.89 -2.36
C LYS A 81 13.20 -26.20 -1.68
N LEU A 82 12.80 -25.06 -2.23
CA LEU A 82 11.71 -24.23 -1.71
C LEU A 82 10.36 -24.93 -1.85
N LYS A 83 9.65 -25.05 -0.73
CA LYS A 83 8.34 -25.69 -0.68
C LYS A 83 7.20 -24.67 -0.86
N THR A 84 6.04 -25.17 -1.25
CA THR A 84 4.80 -24.42 -1.40
C THR A 84 3.69 -25.08 -0.60
N CYS A 85 2.98 -24.32 0.22
CA CYS A 85 1.88 -24.82 1.05
C CYS A 85 0.52 -24.65 0.38
N SER A 86 -0.50 -25.36 0.87
CA SER A 86 -1.85 -25.29 0.32
C SER A 86 -2.60 -24.03 0.77
N ALA A 87 -3.70 -23.73 0.09
CA ALA A 87 -4.64 -22.68 0.48
C ALA A 87 -5.07 -22.81 1.94
N ASP A 88 -5.37 -24.02 2.42
CA ASP A 88 -5.78 -24.27 3.80
C ASP A 88 -4.69 -23.89 4.82
N THR A 89 -3.42 -24.12 4.48
CA THR A 89 -2.30 -23.70 5.34
C THR A 89 -2.20 -22.18 5.41
N ILE A 90 -2.35 -21.49 4.28
CA ILE A 90 -2.35 -20.01 4.23
C ILE A 90 -3.52 -19.45 5.05
N LEU A 91 -4.73 -19.97 4.85
CA LEU A 91 -5.94 -19.54 5.57
C LEU A 91 -5.83 -19.81 7.08
N ARG A 92 -5.14 -20.88 7.48
CA ARG A 92 -4.88 -21.17 8.89
C ARG A 92 -3.89 -20.18 9.49
N ALA A 93 -2.79 -19.88 8.80
CA ALA A 93 -1.80 -18.91 9.26
C ALA A 93 -2.41 -17.51 9.43
N ILE A 94 -3.28 -17.08 8.52
CA ILE A 94 -4.03 -15.82 8.66
C ILE A 94 -4.79 -15.79 10.00
N LYS A 95 -5.47 -16.89 10.35
CA LYS A 95 -6.23 -16.99 11.60
C LYS A 95 -5.31 -17.00 12.83
N GLU A 96 -4.17 -17.67 12.76
CA GLU A 96 -3.20 -17.74 13.87
C GLU A 96 -2.52 -16.40 14.13
N LEU A 97 -2.28 -15.60 13.09
CA LEU A 97 -1.70 -14.26 13.18
C LEU A 97 -2.73 -13.17 13.52
N THR A 98 -4.01 -13.54 13.67
CA THR A 98 -5.08 -12.58 13.95
C THR A 98 -5.00 -12.08 15.38
N THR A 99 -5.11 -10.76 15.55
CA THR A 99 -5.25 -10.11 16.86
C THR A 99 -6.68 -9.59 17.03
N ASP A 100 -7.13 -9.49 18.28
CA ASP A 100 -8.45 -8.95 18.58
C ASP A 100 -8.60 -7.49 18.14
N ASN A 101 -9.85 -7.10 17.87
CA ASN A 101 -10.18 -5.71 17.58
C ASN A 101 -10.12 -4.85 18.85
N ILE A 102 -9.77 -3.59 18.67
CA ILE A 102 -9.90 -2.54 19.67
C ILE A 102 -11.20 -1.78 19.38
N THR A 103 -12.11 -1.78 20.34
CA THR A 103 -13.38 -1.05 20.23
C THR A 103 -13.24 0.34 20.87
N TYR A 104 -13.51 1.39 20.08
CA TYR A 104 -13.57 2.76 20.56
C TYR A 104 -15.03 3.25 20.55
N SER A 105 -15.46 3.82 21.67
CA SER A 105 -16.81 4.39 21.81
C SER A 105 -16.77 5.91 21.66
N SER A 106 -17.61 6.44 20.77
CA SER A 106 -17.80 7.87 20.59
C SER A 106 -18.59 8.44 21.76
N PRO A 107 -18.02 9.38 22.55
CA PRO A 107 -18.73 9.99 23.66
C PRO A 107 -19.99 10.75 23.20
N ASP A 108 -19.93 11.38 22.03
CA ASP A 108 -21.00 12.24 21.52
C ASP A 108 -22.20 11.46 20.98
N SER A 109 -21.95 10.32 20.33
CA SER A 109 -22.99 9.55 19.64
C SER A 109 -23.38 8.26 20.35
N GLY A 110 -22.61 7.83 21.35
CA GLY A 110 -22.76 6.53 22.02
C GLY A 110 -22.46 5.31 21.12
N LYS A 111 -22.03 5.54 19.87
CA LYS A 111 -21.70 4.48 18.91
C LYS A 111 -20.30 3.95 19.16
N SER A 112 -20.12 2.64 18.98
CA SER A 112 -18.84 1.96 19.07
C SER A 112 -18.36 1.52 17.69
N TYR A 113 -17.05 1.63 17.50
CA TYR A 113 -16.37 1.32 16.25
C TYR A 113 -15.15 0.46 16.52
N ASP A 114 -14.98 -0.58 15.71
CA ASP A 114 -13.88 -1.51 15.83
C ASP A 114 -12.73 -1.13 14.89
N PHE A 115 -11.51 -1.25 15.43
CA PHE A 115 -10.25 -1.05 14.74
C PHE A 115 -9.37 -2.28 14.95
N ASN A 116 -8.57 -2.64 13.96
CA ASN A 116 -7.61 -3.73 14.05
C ASN A 116 -6.23 -3.25 13.64
N THR A 117 -5.33 -3.21 14.62
CA THR A 117 -3.96 -2.70 14.48
C THR A 117 -3.00 -3.74 13.91
N ALA A 118 -3.27 -5.02 14.15
CA ALA A 118 -2.43 -6.16 13.78
C ALA A 118 -0.93 -5.85 13.98
N ASP A 119 -0.58 -5.39 15.19
CA ASP A 119 0.67 -4.67 15.45
C ASP A 119 1.93 -5.43 15.00
N THR A 120 1.99 -6.74 15.25
CA THR A 120 3.10 -7.61 14.81
C THR A 120 3.23 -7.67 13.28
N MET A 121 2.12 -7.72 12.56
CA MET A 121 2.13 -7.75 11.09
C MET A 121 2.50 -6.38 10.51
N THR A 122 2.07 -5.29 11.15
CA THR A 122 2.47 -3.94 10.74
C THR A 122 3.95 -3.68 11.04
N GLU A 123 4.48 -4.21 12.14
CA GLU A 123 5.92 -4.22 12.43
C GLU A 123 6.71 -4.98 11.37
N LEU A 124 6.25 -6.18 11.00
CA LEU A 124 6.86 -6.97 9.93
C LEU A 124 6.91 -6.20 8.60
N LEU A 125 5.84 -5.46 8.27
CA LEU A 125 5.80 -4.67 7.03
C LEU A 125 6.93 -3.64 6.97
N VAL A 126 7.16 -2.91 8.06
CA VAL A 126 8.24 -1.90 8.15
C VAL A 126 9.61 -2.58 8.12
N LYS A 127 9.82 -3.62 8.93
CA LYS A 127 11.08 -4.36 8.96
C LYS A 127 11.44 -4.99 7.60
N SER A 128 10.44 -5.46 6.86
CA SER A 128 10.65 -6.01 5.50
C SER A 128 11.14 -4.95 4.52
N LEU A 129 10.66 -3.70 4.65
CA LEU A 129 11.15 -2.59 3.83
C LEU A 129 12.59 -2.19 4.21
N ILE A 130 12.94 -2.26 5.48
CA ILE A 130 14.32 -2.02 5.93
C ILE A 130 15.25 -3.14 5.41
N ALA A 131 14.85 -4.41 5.57
CA ALA A 131 15.62 -5.56 5.11
C ALA A 131 15.88 -5.54 3.59
N THR A 132 14.95 -5.01 2.81
CA THR A 132 15.09 -4.90 1.35
C THR A 132 15.89 -3.67 0.89
N GLY A 133 16.23 -2.77 1.81
CA GLY A 133 16.90 -1.49 1.55
C GLY A 133 15.98 -0.39 1.02
N GLU A 134 14.67 -0.57 1.13
CA GLU A 134 13.66 0.39 0.67
C GLU A 134 13.43 1.54 1.66
N LEU A 135 13.68 1.26 2.95
CA LEU A 135 13.72 2.26 4.01
C LEU A 135 15.08 2.19 4.73
N CYS A 136 15.65 3.36 5.01
CA CYS A 136 16.96 3.55 5.60
C CYS A 136 16.83 4.42 6.86
N GLN A 137 17.47 4.01 7.95
CA GLN A 137 17.27 4.59 9.28
C GLN A 137 17.81 6.02 9.48
N GLU A 138 18.57 6.56 8.51
CA GLU A 138 19.14 7.91 8.60
C GLU A 138 18.52 8.88 7.56
N GLN A 139 17.50 8.43 6.84
CA GLN A 139 16.85 9.22 5.81
C GLN A 139 15.51 9.76 6.31
N GLY A 140 15.23 11.02 5.99
CA GLY A 140 13.93 11.62 6.23
C GLY A 140 12.99 11.42 5.04
N TYR A 141 11.75 11.02 5.32
CA TYR A 141 10.78 10.59 4.31
C TYR A 141 9.55 11.50 4.20
N ASP A 142 8.85 11.38 3.07
CA ASP A 142 7.54 11.97 2.87
C ASP A 142 6.46 10.89 3.05
N LEU A 143 5.50 11.15 3.95
CA LEU A 143 4.43 10.22 4.30
C LEU A 143 3.07 10.72 3.78
N ASP A 144 2.34 9.82 3.14
CA ASP A 144 0.96 10.04 2.70
C ASP A 144 -0.02 9.15 3.48
N PHE A 145 -1.01 9.76 4.12
CA PHE A 145 -2.09 9.02 4.81
C PHE A 145 -3.44 9.26 4.14
N ASP A 146 -4.24 8.18 4.00
CA ASP A 146 -5.61 8.22 3.47
C ASP A 146 -6.38 6.97 3.91
N HIS A 147 -7.71 7.05 3.91
CA HIS A 147 -8.59 5.91 4.14
C HIS A 147 -8.98 5.26 2.81
N GLN A 148 -8.70 3.97 2.67
CA GLN A 148 -9.20 3.18 1.56
C GLN A 148 -10.54 2.56 1.97
N PHE A 149 -11.52 2.53 1.06
CA PHE A 149 -12.77 1.81 1.29
C PHE A 149 -12.78 0.53 0.47
N ILE A 150 -12.95 -0.61 1.13
CA ILE A 150 -12.96 -1.93 0.50
C ILE A 150 -14.39 -2.45 0.57
N GLU A 151 -15.04 -2.53 -0.59
CA GLU A 151 -16.39 -3.07 -0.73
C GLU A 151 -16.37 -4.59 -0.53
N THR A 152 -17.20 -5.08 0.39
CA THR A 152 -17.33 -6.50 0.68
C THR A 152 -18.60 -6.79 1.48
N GLU A 153 -19.10 -8.02 1.35
CA GLU A 153 -20.24 -8.54 2.09
C GLU A 153 -19.78 -9.54 3.16
N LYS A 154 -18.66 -9.23 3.84
CA LYS A 154 -18.17 -10.06 4.94
C LYS A 154 -19.10 -9.97 6.14
N TYR A 155 -19.01 -10.96 7.03
CA TYR A 155 -19.99 -11.18 8.10
C TYR A 155 -20.17 -9.95 9.00
N ASP A 156 -19.06 -9.30 9.38
CA ASP A 156 -19.03 -8.13 10.27
C ASP A 156 -18.88 -6.80 9.50
N ALA A 157 -18.98 -6.80 8.16
CA ALA A 157 -18.85 -5.59 7.37
C ALA A 157 -20.04 -4.63 7.57
N LYS A 158 -19.77 -3.33 7.64
CA LYS A 158 -20.77 -2.30 7.96
C LYS A 158 -21.01 -1.36 6.78
N ARG A 159 -22.20 -0.74 6.72
CA ARG A 159 -22.59 0.19 5.66
C ARG A 159 -21.76 1.48 5.72
N THR A 160 -20.99 1.75 4.67
CA THR A 160 -20.16 2.95 4.54
C THR A 160 -20.99 4.17 4.14
N TYR A 161 -20.44 5.38 4.36
CA TYR A 161 -21.05 6.61 3.83
C TYR A 161 -21.07 6.65 2.29
N LYS A 162 -20.20 5.88 1.63
CA LYS A 162 -20.16 5.71 0.16
C LYS A 162 -21.27 4.79 -0.37
N LYS A 163 -22.23 4.40 0.48
CA LYS A 163 -23.42 3.61 0.12
C LYS A 163 -23.10 2.20 -0.38
N PHE A 164 -22.07 1.57 0.17
CA PHE A 164 -21.81 0.13 0.04
C PHE A 164 -21.38 -0.48 1.38
N THR A 165 -21.48 -1.79 1.53
CA THR A 165 -21.05 -2.51 2.74
C THR A 165 -19.55 -2.83 2.62
N GLY A 166 -18.78 -2.64 3.69
CA GLY A 166 -17.36 -2.90 3.63
C GLY A 166 -16.56 -2.48 4.85
N TYR A 167 -15.26 -2.38 4.66
CA TYR A 167 -14.30 -1.86 5.64
C TYR A 167 -13.67 -0.57 5.15
N SER A 168 -13.05 0.20 6.05
CA SER A 168 -12.42 1.47 5.70
C SER A 168 -10.99 1.65 6.23
N PRO A 169 -10.04 0.75 5.90
CA PRO A 169 -8.68 0.79 6.45
C PRO A 169 -7.98 2.13 6.23
N GLY A 170 -7.29 2.60 7.27
CA GLY A 170 -6.30 3.67 7.18
C GLY A 170 -4.99 3.13 6.61
N VAL A 171 -4.46 3.77 5.57
CA VAL A 171 -3.24 3.32 4.88
C VAL A 171 -2.21 4.44 4.91
N ALA A 172 -0.99 4.14 5.32
CA ALA A 172 0.17 5.03 5.23
C ALA A 172 1.13 4.56 4.14
N VAL A 173 1.67 5.51 3.37
CA VAL A 173 2.57 5.25 2.24
C VAL A 173 3.78 6.17 2.32
N ILE A 174 4.96 5.62 2.04
CA ILE A 174 6.19 6.38 1.79
C ILE A 174 6.66 6.08 0.37
N GLY A 175 6.72 7.12 -0.46
CA GLY A 175 7.01 6.98 -1.90
C GLY A 175 6.03 6.02 -2.59
N ASP A 176 6.53 4.87 -3.03
CA ASP A 176 5.72 3.81 -3.66
C ASP A 176 5.67 2.56 -2.77
N HIS A 177 5.70 2.69 -1.44
CA HIS A 177 5.60 1.55 -0.50
C HIS A 177 4.55 1.81 0.56
N ILE A 178 3.76 0.79 0.88
CA ILE A 178 2.84 0.84 2.00
C ILE A 178 3.63 0.56 3.28
N VAL A 179 3.55 1.45 4.26
CA VAL A 179 4.32 1.37 5.51
C VAL A 179 3.45 1.13 6.74
N GLY A 180 2.13 1.23 6.60
CA GLY A 180 1.19 0.95 7.68
C GLY A 180 -0.22 0.76 7.16
N ILE A 181 -0.93 -0.20 7.74
CA ILE A 181 -2.36 -0.42 7.51
C ILE A 181 -3.01 -0.66 8.87
N GLU A 182 -4.11 0.02 9.13
CA GLU A 182 -4.97 -0.28 10.27
C GLU A 182 -6.40 -0.45 9.75
N ASN A 183 -6.94 -1.66 9.89
CA ASN A 183 -8.28 -1.93 9.41
C ASN A 183 -9.33 -1.40 10.39
N ARG A 184 -10.50 -1.04 9.89
CA ARG A 184 -11.59 -0.55 10.73
C ARG A 184 -12.93 -0.71 10.04
N ASP A 185 -13.97 -0.64 10.86
CA ASP A 185 -15.35 -0.66 10.40
C ASP A 185 -15.63 0.31 9.25
N GLY A 186 -16.47 -0.10 8.30
CA GLY A 186 -16.83 0.74 7.14
C GLY A 186 -17.68 1.97 7.48
N ASN A 187 -18.43 1.94 8.58
CA ASN A 187 -19.30 3.03 9.01
C ASN A 187 -18.59 4.05 9.92
N THR A 188 -17.31 3.86 10.22
CA THR A 188 -16.52 4.75 11.07
C THR A 188 -16.26 6.08 10.36
N ASN A 189 -16.57 7.19 11.03
CA ASN A 189 -16.24 8.51 10.53
C ASN A 189 -14.72 8.61 10.32
N VAL A 190 -14.28 9.18 9.19
CA VAL A 190 -12.85 9.28 8.84
C VAL A 190 -12.01 10.03 9.88
N ARG A 191 -12.61 10.91 10.68
CA ARG A 191 -11.92 11.65 11.76
C ARG A 191 -11.84 10.88 13.07
N PHE A 192 -12.73 9.91 13.27
CA PHE A 192 -12.88 9.26 14.56
C PHE A 192 -11.66 8.37 14.86
N CYS A 193 -10.98 8.64 15.98
CA CYS A 193 -9.72 8.02 16.40
C CYS A 193 -8.62 7.98 15.32
N GLN A 194 -8.68 8.84 14.30
CA GLN A 194 -7.63 8.87 13.27
C GLN A 194 -6.28 9.24 13.87
N GLN A 195 -6.27 10.12 14.87
CA GLN A 195 -5.07 10.45 15.65
C GLN A 195 -4.46 9.21 16.31
N CYS A 196 -5.28 8.27 16.78
CA CYS A 196 -4.83 7.02 17.40
C CYS A 196 -4.09 6.14 16.38
N THR A 197 -4.66 6.00 15.19
CA THR A 197 -4.05 5.26 14.07
C THR A 197 -2.73 5.91 13.63
N LEU A 198 -2.72 7.23 13.48
CA LEU A 198 -1.53 7.99 13.07
C LEU A 198 -0.42 7.91 14.12
N GLU A 199 -0.73 8.09 15.39
CA GLU A 199 0.22 7.97 16.51
C GLU A 199 0.94 6.61 16.46
N ARG A 200 0.19 5.51 16.32
CA ARG A 200 0.74 4.15 16.22
C ARG A 200 1.63 3.97 14.99
N ILE A 201 1.22 4.52 13.85
CA ILE A 201 2.00 4.43 12.61
C ILE A 201 3.32 5.21 12.75
N PHE A 202 3.27 6.47 13.19
CA PHE A 202 4.46 7.30 13.36
C PHE A 202 5.41 6.72 14.41
N THR A 203 4.91 6.38 15.59
CA THR A 203 5.72 5.80 16.67
C THR A 203 6.42 4.51 16.21
N ARG A 204 5.73 3.66 15.43
CA ARG A 204 6.34 2.44 14.88
C ARG A 204 7.47 2.74 13.91
N LEU A 205 7.30 3.75 13.04
CA LEU A 205 8.35 4.19 12.13
C LEU A 205 9.55 4.71 12.92
N GLU A 206 9.33 5.54 13.94
CA GLU A 206 10.37 6.09 14.81
C GLU A 206 11.13 5.01 15.58
N TRP A 207 10.44 4.01 16.13
CA TRP A 207 11.08 2.86 16.80
C TRP A 207 11.95 2.03 15.87
N ASN A 208 11.66 2.04 14.57
CA ASN A 208 12.47 1.41 13.54
C ASN A 208 13.53 2.36 12.94
N GLY A 209 13.71 3.56 13.52
CA GLY A 209 14.66 4.58 13.06
C GLY A 209 14.20 5.31 11.80
N ILE A 210 12.93 5.26 11.42
CA ILE A 210 12.43 5.91 10.21
C ILE A 210 11.80 7.26 10.57
N HIS A 211 12.42 8.34 10.08
CA HIS A 211 11.98 9.71 10.38
C HIS A 211 11.14 10.31 9.25
N ILE A 212 10.07 11.01 9.60
CA ILE A 212 9.20 11.69 8.64
C ILE A 212 9.52 13.18 8.58
N ASN A 213 10.00 13.63 7.42
CA ASN A 213 10.22 15.05 7.16
C ASN A 213 8.90 15.76 6.85
N ARG A 214 8.11 15.19 5.94
CA ARG A 214 6.89 15.84 5.47
C ARG A 214 5.71 14.86 5.47
N ALA A 215 4.56 15.30 5.95
CA ALA A 215 3.33 14.51 5.90
C ALA A 215 2.26 15.20 5.06
N ARG A 216 1.57 14.47 4.18
CA ARG A 216 0.44 14.98 3.39
C ARG A 216 -0.82 14.19 3.67
N MET A 217 -1.94 14.90 3.89
CA MET A 217 -3.22 14.27 4.19
C MET A 217 -4.41 15.04 3.62
N ASP A 218 -5.55 14.37 3.58
CA ASP A 218 -6.80 14.88 3.02
C ASP A 218 -7.59 15.77 4.00
N CYS A 219 -8.79 16.16 3.58
CA CYS A 219 -9.64 17.04 4.40
C CYS A 219 -10.35 16.29 5.53
N GLY A 220 -10.42 14.95 5.43
CA GLY A 220 -10.74 14.06 6.53
C GLY A 220 -9.85 14.35 7.72
N SER A 221 -8.56 14.61 7.49
CA SER A 221 -7.53 14.75 8.52
C SER A 221 -7.40 16.15 9.15
N CYS A 222 -8.33 17.07 8.86
CA CYS A 222 -8.22 18.48 9.29
C CYS A 222 -9.00 18.78 10.59
N SER A 223 -8.77 17.99 11.65
CA SER A 223 -9.18 18.29 13.05
C SER A 223 -7.98 18.75 13.88
N GLU A 224 -8.23 19.34 15.05
CA GLU A 224 -7.16 19.88 15.90
C GLU A 224 -6.24 18.77 16.41
N GLU A 225 -6.84 17.69 16.91
CA GLU A 225 -6.13 16.56 17.52
C GLU A 225 -5.25 15.84 16.50
N ILE A 226 -5.76 15.67 15.28
CA ILE A 226 -5.02 15.02 14.20
C ILE A 226 -3.84 15.89 13.76
N VAL A 227 -4.05 17.21 13.60
CA VAL A 227 -2.96 18.13 13.22
C VAL A 227 -1.88 18.17 14.29
N ASP A 228 -2.25 18.17 15.57
CA ASP A 228 -1.30 18.15 16.68
C ASP A 228 -0.47 16.86 16.68
N THR A 229 -1.10 15.69 16.52
CA THR A 229 -0.39 14.41 16.40
C THR A 229 0.57 14.42 15.21
N VAL A 230 0.11 14.82 14.02
CA VAL A 230 0.97 14.85 12.83
C VAL A 230 2.14 15.80 13.02
N LYS A 231 1.91 16.98 13.60
CA LYS A 231 2.96 17.97 13.88
C LYS A 231 4.00 17.46 14.88
N ALA A 232 3.61 16.61 15.83
CA ALA A 232 4.55 16.02 16.80
C ALA A 232 5.55 15.05 16.14
N HIS A 233 5.16 14.40 15.04
CA HIS A 233 5.93 13.33 14.39
C HIS A 233 6.53 13.69 13.03
N CYS A 234 6.37 14.93 12.55
CA CYS A 234 7.01 15.37 11.31
C CYS A 234 7.46 16.83 11.35
N LYS A 235 8.45 17.16 10.51
CA LYS A 235 8.95 18.54 10.41
C LYS A 235 7.90 19.48 9.78
N TYR A 236 7.26 19.05 8.69
CA TYR A 236 6.23 19.82 8.01
C TYR A 236 5.00 18.97 7.68
N PHE A 237 3.80 19.52 7.87
CA PHE A 237 2.56 18.89 7.44
C PHE A 237 1.88 19.70 6.34
N TYR A 238 1.14 19.02 5.46
CA TYR A 238 0.35 19.63 4.41
C TYR A 238 -1.02 18.94 4.35
N ILE A 239 -2.00 19.53 5.03
CA ILE A 239 -3.31 18.92 5.24
C ILE A 239 -4.35 19.77 4.52
N ARG A 240 -5.26 19.12 3.79
CA ARG A 240 -6.33 19.86 3.11
C ARG A 240 -7.24 20.52 4.13
N ALA A 241 -7.39 21.84 4.06
CA ALA A 241 -8.38 22.52 4.89
C ALA A 241 -9.80 22.26 4.34
N ASN A 242 -10.73 21.97 5.24
CA ASN A 242 -12.16 22.00 4.92
C ASN A 242 -12.60 23.42 4.59
N ARG A 243 -13.68 23.56 3.80
CA ARG A 243 -14.37 24.84 3.62
C ARG A 243 -14.90 25.30 4.99
N CYS A 244 -14.15 26.14 5.68
CA CYS A 244 -14.55 26.69 6.97
C CYS A 244 -15.03 28.12 6.73
N SER A 245 -16.27 28.41 7.09
CA SER A 245 -16.89 29.75 7.03
C SER A 245 -16.00 30.83 7.65
N ALA A 246 -15.24 30.47 8.70
CA ALA A 246 -14.35 31.36 9.45
C ALA A 246 -13.26 32.01 8.59
N PHE A 247 -12.81 31.40 7.49
CA PHE A 247 -11.76 31.99 6.64
C PHE A 247 -12.30 32.71 5.42
N TYR A 248 -13.60 32.65 5.15
CA TYR A 248 -14.12 33.20 3.90
C TYR A 248 -13.95 34.72 3.84
N GLU A 249 -14.19 35.43 4.93
CA GLU A 249 -14.01 36.88 4.97
C GLU A 249 -12.55 37.28 4.71
N ASP A 250 -11.60 36.62 5.37
CA ASP A 250 -10.16 36.82 5.13
C ASP A 250 -9.75 36.46 3.68
N MET A 251 -10.30 35.37 3.14
CA MET A 251 -10.08 34.93 1.76
C MET A 251 -10.67 35.89 0.71
N PHE A 252 -11.79 36.55 1.01
CA PHE A 252 -12.38 37.55 0.11
C PHE A 252 -11.67 38.90 0.20
N ALA A 253 -11.13 39.24 1.37
CA ALA A 253 -10.32 40.44 1.58
C ALA A 253 -8.93 40.34 0.94
N LEU A 254 -8.41 39.12 0.77
CA LEU A 254 -7.11 38.83 0.16
C LEU A 254 -6.93 39.48 -1.23
N ARG A 255 -5.79 40.14 -1.41
CA ARG A 255 -5.33 40.77 -2.66
C ARG A 255 -3.96 40.20 -3.05
N GLY A 256 -3.49 40.52 -4.26
CA GLY A 256 -2.17 40.08 -4.73
C GLY A 256 -2.12 38.63 -5.22
N TRP A 257 -3.21 38.13 -5.80
CA TRP A 257 -3.27 36.79 -6.38
C TRP A 257 -2.28 36.63 -7.53
N LYS A 258 -1.48 35.57 -7.50
CA LYS A 258 -0.52 35.24 -8.55
C LYS A 258 -1.11 34.21 -9.49
N ALA A 259 -1.20 34.55 -10.78
CA ALA A 259 -1.63 33.61 -11.79
C ALA A 259 -0.49 32.65 -12.13
N GLU A 260 -0.74 31.35 -12.01
CA GLU A 260 0.24 30.28 -12.27
C GLU A 260 -0.41 29.18 -13.11
N GLU A 261 0.39 28.51 -13.93
CA GLU A 261 -0.04 27.35 -14.69
C GLU A 261 0.57 26.08 -14.10
N ILE A 262 -0.28 25.17 -13.65
CA ILE A 262 0.10 23.90 -13.03
C ILE A 262 -0.59 22.78 -13.82
N ASN A 263 0.20 21.87 -14.40
CA ASN A 263 -0.28 20.75 -15.21
C ASN A 263 -1.23 21.17 -16.36
N GLY A 264 -0.96 22.31 -17.02
CA GLY A 264 -1.78 22.83 -18.12
C GLY A 264 -3.08 23.52 -17.70
N ILE A 265 -3.32 23.70 -16.40
CA ILE A 265 -4.50 24.40 -15.87
C ILE A 265 -4.05 25.69 -15.18
N ARG A 266 -4.71 26.80 -15.53
CA ARG A 266 -4.46 28.10 -14.93
C ARG A 266 -5.14 28.22 -13.57
N PHE A 267 -4.36 28.55 -12.55
CA PHE A 267 -4.82 28.81 -11.19
C PHE A 267 -4.38 30.20 -10.73
N GLU A 268 -5.07 30.69 -9.71
CA GLU A 268 -4.63 31.85 -8.95
C GLU A 268 -4.25 31.39 -7.55
N LEU A 269 -3.02 31.70 -7.15
CA LEU A 269 -2.43 31.25 -5.89
C LEU A 269 -2.21 32.44 -4.95
N ASN A 270 -2.41 32.19 -3.65
CA ASN A 270 -2.08 33.13 -2.58
C ASN A 270 -1.86 32.36 -1.27
N SER A 271 -1.36 33.02 -0.23
CA SER A 271 -1.27 32.42 1.11
C SER A 271 -1.48 33.45 2.20
N ILE A 272 -2.06 33.02 3.32
CA ILE A 272 -2.24 33.83 4.53
C ILE A 272 -1.88 33.05 5.78
N VAL A 273 -1.57 33.75 6.85
CA VAL A 273 -1.49 33.16 8.19
C VAL A 273 -2.88 33.17 8.79
N VAL A 274 -3.32 32.03 9.30
CA VAL A 274 -4.63 31.85 9.92
C VAL A 274 -4.47 31.18 11.28
N GLU A 275 -5.32 31.57 12.22
CA GLU A 275 -5.45 30.92 13.51
C GLU A 275 -6.75 30.11 13.54
N LYS A 276 -6.68 28.89 12.97
CA LYS A 276 -7.86 28.00 12.93
C LYS A 276 -8.28 27.53 14.33
N TRP A 277 -7.30 27.32 15.18
CA TRP A 277 -7.45 26.88 16.56
C TRP A 277 -6.67 27.84 17.45
N LYS A 278 -7.24 28.11 18.62
CA LYS A 278 -6.73 29.13 19.54
C LYS A 278 -5.26 28.91 19.87
N GLY A 279 -4.43 29.94 19.65
CA GLY A 279 -2.98 29.92 19.88
C GLY A 279 -2.18 29.13 18.86
N LYS A 280 -2.77 28.71 17.73
CA LYS A 280 -2.12 27.89 16.71
C LYS A 280 -2.15 28.57 15.33
N PRO A 281 -1.21 29.52 15.07
CA PRO A 281 -1.08 30.13 13.76
C PRO A 281 -0.47 29.13 12.77
N TYR A 282 -1.12 28.98 11.62
CA TYR A 282 -0.67 28.15 10.51
C TYR A 282 -0.76 28.92 9.20
N ARG A 283 0.03 28.50 8.20
CA ARG A 283 -0.10 29.04 6.85
C ARG A 283 -1.21 28.31 6.11
N LEU A 284 -2.12 29.07 5.51
CA LEU A 284 -3.12 28.59 4.58
C LEU A 284 -2.69 28.97 3.17
N VAL A 285 -2.25 27.98 2.40
CA VAL A 285 -1.97 28.11 0.97
C VAL A 285 -3.28 27.90 0.20
N ILE A 286 -3.65 28.88 -0.61
CA ILE A 286 -4.94 28.93 -1.30
C ILE A 286 -4.70 28.88 -2.80
N GLN A 287 -5.30 27.87 -3.42
CA GLN A 287 -5.45 27.77 -4.87
C GLN A 287 -6.90 28.04 -5.22
N ARG A 288 -7.16 28.95 -6.16
CA ARG A 288 -8.52 29.18 -6.69
C ARG A 288 -8.55 29.05 -8.21
N GLN A 289 -9.66 28.53 -8.71
CA GLN A 289 -9.92 28.36 -10.14
C GLN A 289 -11.28 28.96 -10.46
N ARG A 290 -11.37 29.77 -11.53
CA ARG A 290 -12.64 30.32 -11.98
C ARG A 290 -13.55 29.19 -12.49
N ARG A 291 -14.81 29.16 -12.07
CA ARG A 291 -15.79 28.17 -12.55
C ARG A 291 -16.14 28.46 -14.01
N ALA A 292 -16.29 27.41 -14.82
CA ALA A 292 -16.69 27.51 -16.23
C ALA A 292 -18.22 27.53 -16.41
N ASP A 293 -18.98 27.07 -15.40
CA ASP A 293 -20.42 26.89 -15.52
C ASP A 293 -21.18 28.18 -15.17
N ASP A 294 -21.98 28.66 -16.13
CA ASP A 294 -22.83 29.87 -16.07
C ASP A 294 -24.11 29.66 -15.23
N ILE A 295 -24.14 28.62 -14.37
CA ILE A 295 -25.29 28.32 -13.52
C ILE A 295 -25.14 29.08 -12.21
N ARG A 296 -25.82 30.24 -12.18
CA ARG A 296 -26.10 31.04 -10.98
C ARG A 296 -26.90 30.23 -9.94
N GLU A 297 -26.25 29.33 -9.22
CA GLU A 297 -26.67 29.03 -7.86
C GLU A 297 -26.16 30.18 -6.98
N LEU A 298 -27.09 31.07 -6.61
CA LEU A 298 -26.94 32.39 -6.00
C LEU A 298 -26.06 32.46 -4.71
N TRP A 299 -25.49 31.35 -4.26
CA TRP A 299 -24.83 31.18 -2.97
C TRP A 299 -23.40 30.60 -3.05
N GLU A 300 -22.97 30.09 -4.21
CA GLU A 300 -21.60 29.59 -4.40
C GLU A 300 -20.84 30.50 -5.37
N GLY A 301 -19.91 31.31 -4.86
CA GLY A 301 -19.20 32.34 -5.63
C GLY A 301 -18.41 31.86 -6.87
N GLU A 302 -17.85 32.82 -7.61
CA GLU A 302 -17.24 32.64 -8.95
C GLU A 302 -16.06 31.65 -9.04
N TYR A 303 -15.48 31.27 -7.89
CA TYR A 303 -14.27 30.47 -7.82
C TYR A 303 -14.46 29.18 -7.02
N THR A 304 -13.77 28.14 -7.44
CA THR A 304 -13.54 26.93 -6.66
C THR A 304 -12.25 27.08 -5.86
N TYR A 305 -12.37 27.05 -4.53
CA TYR A 305 -11.24 27.19 -3.62
C TYR A 305 -10.69 25.85 -3.15
N ARG A 306 -9.37 25.79 -3.05
CA ARG A 306 -8.57 24.63 -2.72
C ARG A 306 -7.51 25.06 -1.72
N CYS A 307 -7.73 24.82 -0.43
CA CYS A 307 -6.88 25.35 0.63
C CYS A 307 -6.06 24.24 1.31
N ILE A 308 -4.76 24.48 1.52
CA ILE A 308 -3.81 23.58 2.19
C ILE A 308 -3.32 24.28 3.45
N LEU A 309 -3.54 23.65 4.60
CA LEU A 309 -3.04 24.08 5.90
C LEU A 309 -1.65 23.47 6.12
N THR A 310 -0.68 24.29 6.50
CA THR A 310 0.69 23.85 6.74
C THR A 310 1.40 24.68 7.81
N ASN A 311 2.40 24.09 8.47
CA ASN A 311 3.39 24.78 9.29
C ASN A 311 4.64 25.19 8.51
N ASP A 312 4.66 25.03 7.19
CA ASP A 312 5.72 25.49 6.29
C ASP A 312 5.49 26.95 5.87
N PHE A 313 6.21 27.87 6.52
CA PHE A 313 6.15 29.31 6.25
C PHE A 313 7.17 29.78 5.21
N GLU A 314 8.11 28.92 4.81
CA GLU A 314 9.29 29.32 4.03
C GLU A 314 9.16 28.96 2.55
N SER A 315 8.58 27.80 2.22
CA SER A 315 8.48 27.33 0.84
C SER A 315 7.62 28.25 -0.04
N ASP A 316 7.93 28.31 -1.33
CA ASP A 316 7.12 29.04 -2.29
C ASP A 316 5.69 28.45 -2.38
N ILE A 317 4.71 29.31 -2.66
CA ILE A 317 3.30 28.93 -2.74
C ILE A 317 3.09 27.86 -3.83
N ARG A 318 3.79 27.98 -4.96
CA ARG A 318 3.73 27.02 -6.06
C ARG A 318 4.29 25.67 -5.64
N ASP A 319 5.45 25.67 -4.98
CA ASP A 319 6.11 24.43 -4.52
C ASP A 319 5.23 23.66 -3.53
N VAL A 320 4.55 24.36 -2.63
CA VAL A 320 3.58 23.73 -1.70
C VAL A 320 2.44 23.06 -2.45
N VAL A 321 1.89 23.72 -3.48
CA VAL A 321 0.78 23.16 -4.28
C VAL A 321 1.26 21.96 -5.11
N GLU A 322 2.40 22.07 -5.79
CA GLU A 322 2.97 20.98 -6.59
C GLU A 322 3.33 19.78 -5.72
N PHE A 323 3.97 20.02 -4.56
CA PHE A 323 4.29 18.98 -3.58
C PHE A 323 3.05 18.27 -3.05
N TYR A 324 1.99 19.02 -2.74
CA TYR A 324 0.73 18.45 -2.26
C TYR A 324 0.03 17.62 -3.35
N ASN A 325 0.09 18.05 -4.62
CA ASN A 325 -0.54 17.34 -5.74
C ASN A 325 0.04 15.94 -5.99
N LEU A 326 1.32 15.70 -5.63
CA LEU A 326 1.94 14.38 -5.73
C LEU A 326 1.22 13.30 -4.91
N ARG A 327 0.43 13.68 -3.89
CA ARG A 327 -0.41 12.75 -3.13
C ARG A 327 -1.37 11.94 -4.02
N GLY A 328 -1.77 12.49 -5.17
CA GLY A 328 -2.63 11.79 -6.15
C GLY A 328 -2.04 10.47 -6.66
N GLY A 329 -0.72 10.27 -6.56
CA GLY A 329 -0.07 9.00 -6.92
C GLY A 329 -0.56 7.80 -6.11
N LYS A 330 -1.11 8.02 -4.90
CA LYS A 330 -1.59 6.96 -4.00
C LYS A 330 -2.79 6.19 -4.57
N GLU A 331 -3.63 6.83 -5.38
CA GLU A 331 -4.76 6.15 -6.03
C GLU A 331 -4.29 4.98 -6.88
N ARG A 332 -3.14 5.11 -7.55
CA ARG A 332 -2.53 4.04 -8.33
C ARG A 332 -2.10 2.85 -7.47
N ILE A 333 -1.57 3.11 -6.27
CA ILE A 333 -1.14 2.09 -5.31
C ILE A 333 -2.35 1.30 -4.84
N LEU A 334 -3.42 1.99 -4.45
CA LEU A 334 -4.65 1.35 -3.97
C LEU A 334 -5.36 0.57 -5.08
N ASP A 335 -5.35 1.08 -6.30
CA ASP A 335 -5.80 0.35 -7.49
C ASP A 335 -4.97 -0.93 -7.74
N ASP A 336 -3.65 -0.87 -7.51
CA ASP A 336 -2.76 -2.04 -7.57
C ASP A 336 -3.14 -3.09 -6.53
N MET A 337 -3.40 -2.66 -5.29
CA MET A 337 -3.80 -3.57 -4.21
C MET A 337 -5.14 -4.25 -4.50
N ASN A 338 -6.12 -3.49 -5.01
CA ASN A 338 -7.44 -4.01 -5.34
C ASN A 338 -7.41 -5.02 -6.49
N ASN A 339 -6.72 -4.68 -7.59
CA ASN A 339 -6.79 -5.43 -8.84
C ASN A 339 -5.60 -6.39 -9.07
N GLY A 340 -4.47 -6.18 -8.39
CA GLY A 340 -3.25 -6.96 -8.56
C GLY A 340 -2.87 -7.83 -7.35
N PHE A 341 -3.25 -7.42 -6.13
CA PHE A 341 -2.85 -8.10 -4.88
C PHE A 341 -4.04 -8.46 -3.98
N GLY A 342 -5.22 -8.63 -4.57
CA GLY A 342 -6.31 -9.39 -3.95
C GLY A 342 -7.14 -8.66 -2.88
N TRP A 343 -7.02 -7.34 -2.69
CA TRP A 343 -7.86 -6.61 -1.72
C TRP A 343 -9.36 -6.64 -2.08
N LYS A 344 -9.70 -6.84 -3.35
CA LYS A 344 -11.08 -7.06 -3.81
C LYS A 344 -11.64 -8.44 -3.41
N HIS A 345 -10.77 -9.40 -3.10
CA HIS A 345 -11.11 -10.80 -2.83
C HIS A 345 -10.68 -11.19 -1.43
N LEU A 346 -11.28 -10.55 -0.42
CA LEU A 346 -10.99 -10.85 0.98
C LEU A 346 -11.33 -12.33 1.30
N PRO A 347 -10.41 -13.11 1.88
CA PRO A 347 -10.61 -14.55 2.05
C PRO A 347 -11.40 -14.92 3.31
N LYS A 348 -11.52 -14.02 4.29
CA LYS A 348 -12.06 -14.33 5.62
C LYS A 348 -13.36 -13.62 5.91
N SER A 349 -14.10 -14.13 6.89
CA SER A 349 -15.43 -13.61 7.25
C SER A 349 -15.36 -12.40 8.16
N PHE A 350 -14.27 -12.21 8.91
CA PHE A 350 -14.14 -11.18 9.93
C PHE A 350 -13.06 -10.14 9.58
N MET A 351 -13.26 -8.91 10.05
CA MET A 351 -12.34 -7.78 9.83
C MET A 351 -10.94 -8.08 10.38
N ALA A 352 -10.86 -8.72 11.55
CA ALA A 352 -9.60 -9.01 12.23
C ALA A 352 -8.70 -9.94 11.40
N GLU A 353 -9.25 -11.05 10.90
CA GLU A 353 -8.51 -11.95 10.02
C GLU A 353 -8.15 -11.28 8.68
N ASN A 354 -9.06 -10.46 8.14
CA ASN A 354 -8.80 -9.73 6.91
C ASN A 354 -7.74 -8.63 7.09
N ALA A 355 -7.56 -8.06 8.27
CA ALA A 355 -6.48 -7.10 8.54
C ALA A 355 -5.09 -7.73 8.32
N VAL A 356 -4.89 -8.96 8.79
CA VAL A 356 -3.69 -9.76 8.54
C VAL A 356 -3.49 -9.98 7.03
N TYR A 357 -4.56 -10.35 6.31
CA TYR A 357 -4.48 -10.55 4.86
C TYR A 357 -4.11 -9.26 4.09
N LEU A 358 -4.66 -8.10 4.48
CA LEU A 358 -4.30 -6.81 3.90
C LEU A 358 -2.81 -6.50 4.09
N LEU A 359 -2.25 -6.81 5.28
CA LEU A 359 -0.83 -6.61 5.59
C LEU A 359 0.08 -7.61 4.84
N MET A 360 -0.28 -8.90 4.78
CA MET A 360 0.47 -9.89 4.00
C MET A 360 0.54 -9.51 2.51
N THR A 361 -0.59 -9.11 1.93
CA THR A 361 -0.64 -8.69 0.52
C THR A 361 0.09 -7.37 0.27
N ALA A 362 0.08 -6.43 1.22
CA ALA A 362 0.88 -5.22 1.15
C ALA A 362 2.39 -5.50 1.18
N LEU A 363 2.83 -6.45 2.01
CA LEU A 363 4.23 -6.93 2.03
C LEU A 363 4.61 -7.52 0.67
N ILE A 364 3.77 -8.39 0.12
CA ILE A 364 3.98 -9.00 -1.21
C ILE A 364 4.09 -7.93 -2.30
N ARG A 365 3.23 -6.91 -2.26
CA ARG A 365 3.24 -5.81 -3.23
C ARG A 365 4.48 -4.93 -3.08
N ASN A 366 4.91 -4.65 -1.85
CA ASN A 366 6.16 -3.94 -1.60
C ASN A 366 7.36 -4.73 -2.15
N PHE A 367 7.40 -6.04 -1.90
CA PHE A 367 8.42 -6.92 -2.47
C PHE A 367 8.42 -6.89 -4.00
N TYR A 368 7.26 -6.94 -4.66
CA TYR A 368 7.17 -6.76 -6.11
C TYR A 368 7.82 -5.44 -6.58
N LYS A 369 7.60 -4.35 -5.84
CA LYS A 369 8.21 -3.05 -6.16
C LYS A 369 9.72 -3.04 -5.98
N THR A 370 10.26 -3.78 -5.02
CA THR A 370 11.72 -3.99 -4.90
C THR A 370 12.26 -4.74 -6.11
N ILE A 371 11.61 -5.86 -6.46
CA ILE A 371 12.05 -6.70 -7.58
C ILE A 371 12.06 -5.94 -8.90
N ILE A 372 10.99 -5.21 -9.21
CA ILE A 372 10.88 -4.50 -10.49
C ILE A 372 11.90 -3.36 -10.63
N ARG A 373 12.45 -2.87 -9.52
CA ARG A 373 13.53 -1.87 -9.54
C ARG A 373 14.92 -2.48 -9.65
N LYS A 374 15.14 -3.66 -9.07
CA LYS A 374 16.42 -4.38 -9.13
C LYS A 374 16.60 -5.13 -10.45
N LEU A 375 15.52 -5.62 -11.05
CA LEU A 375 15.56 -6.32 -12.34
C LEU A 375 15.91 -5.37 -13.49
N ASN A 376 16.72 -5.82 -14.46
CA ASN A 376 16.88 -5.12 -15.73
C ASN A 376 15.61 -5.27 -16.60
N VAL A 377 14.58 -4.51 -16.25
CA VAL A 377 13.24 -4.60 -16.84
C VAL A 377 13.21 -4.39 -18.35
N LYS A 378 14.15 -3.61 -18.91
CA LYS A 378 14.18 -3.30 -20.35
C LYS A 378 14.40 -4.56 -21.20
N ASP A 379 15.20 -5.50 -20.72
CA ASP A 379 15.50 -6.76 -21.43
C ASP A 379 14.28 -7.68 -21.54
N PHE A 380 13.26 -7.43 -20.72
CA PHE A 380 11.97 -8.14 -20.76
C PHE A 380 10.85 -7.25 -21.34
N GLY A 381 11.19 -6.08 -21.90
CA GLY A 381 10.20 -5.11 -22.38
C GLY A 381 9.29 -4.56 -21.28
N LEU A 382 9.77 -4.52 -20.04
CA LEU A 382 9.10 -4.00 -18.86
C LEU A 382 9.61 -2.61 -18.49
N SER A 383 8.87 -1.92 -17.63
CA SER A 383 9.26 -0.68 -16.96
C SER A 383 9.10 -0.81 -15.45
N ILE A 384 9.78 0.02 -14.67
CA ILE A 384 9.64 0.09 -13.19
C ILE A 384 8.21 0.42 -12.73
N SER A 385 7.38 0.94 -13.63
CA SER A 385 5.98 1.28 -13.40
C SER A 385 5.01 0.21 -13.91
N SER A 386 5.52 -0.89 -14.49
CA SER A 386 4.69 -1.97 -15.01
C SER A 386 3.87 -2.62 -13.89
N ARG A 387 2.63 -2.98 -14.21
CA ARG A 387 1.71 -3.68 -13.30
C ARG A 387 2.11 -5.16 -13.19
N ILE A 388 1.75 -5.79 -12.08
CA ILE A 388 2.04 -7.21 -11.85
C ILE A 388 1.54 -8.08 -13.00
N LYS A 389 0.35 -7.81 -13.57
CA LYS A 389 -0.18 -8.54 -14.73
C LYS A 389 0.76 -8.52 -15.95
N THR A 390 1.37 -7.37 -16.25
CA THR A 390 2.35 -7.25 -17.34
C THR A 390 3.64 -7.98 -17.00
N PHE A 391 4.08 -7.90 -15.73
CA PHE A 391 5.23 -8.64 -15.24
C PHE A 391 5.03 -10.16 -15.36
N VAL A 392 3.87 -10.68 -14.97
CA VAL A 392 3.52 -12.10 -15.14
C VAL A 392 3.66 -12.49 -16.60
N PHE A 393 3.03 -11.74 -17.51
CA PHE A 393 3.01 -12.05 -18.93
C PHE A 393 4.40 -12.04 -19.57
N LYS A 394 5.28 -11.10 -19.21
CA LYS A 394 6.59 -10.91 -19.87
C LYS A 394 7.76 -11.64 -19.20
N TYR A 395 7.68 -11.89 -17.89
CA TYR A 395 8.76 -12.45 -17.09
C TYR A 395 8.42 -13.81 -16.46
N ILE A 396 7.20 -13.98 -15.92
CA ILE A 396 6.86 -15.22 -15.21
C ILE A 396 6.44 -16.32 -16.18
N SER A 397 5.64 -15.97 -17.19
CA SER A 397 5.07 -16.87 -18.19
C SER A 397 6.11 -17.33 -19.23
N VAL A 398 7.04 -18.19 -18.80
CA VAL A 398 8.03 -18.85 -19.65
C VAL A 398 8.07 -20.34 -19.34
N ALA A 399 8.11 -21.18 -20.36
CA ALA A 399 8.18 -22.62 -20.14
C ALA A 399 9.52 -23.00 -19.49
N ALA A 400 9.50 -23.83 -18.45
CA ALA A 400 10.71 -24.31 -17.81
C ALA A 400 10.60 -25.73 -17.25
N LYS A 401 11.74 -26.39 -17.08
CA LYS A 401 11.86 -27.74 -16.53
C LYS A 401 13.11 -27.89 -15.69
N TRP A 402 12.95 -28.38 -14.47
CA TRP A 402 14.08 -28.82 -13.65
C TRP A 402 14.58 -30.20 -14.10
N ILE A 403 15.89 -30.31 -14.30
CA ILE A 403 16.57 -31.57 -14.62
C ILE A 403 17.58 -31.85 -13.52
N ARG A 404 17.49 -33.05 -12.94
CA ARG A 404 18.52 -33.55 -12.04
C ARG A 404 19.62 -34.22 -12.85
N THR A 405 20.80 -33.61 -12.89
CA THR A 405 21.99 -34.19 -13.52
C THR A 405 23.01 -34.50 -12.43
N SER A 406 23.29 -35.78 -12.20
CA SER A 406 24.11 -36.27 -11.07
C SER A 406 23.62 -35.75 -9.71
N ARG A 407 24.38 -34.84 -9.07
CA ARG A 407 24.08 -34.25 -7.75
C ARG A 407 23.60 -32.79 -7.82
N THR A 408 23.41 -32.26 -9.02
CA THR A 408 23.02 -30.86 -9.25
C THR A 408 21.67 -30.77 -9.95
N TYR A 409 20.90 -29.75 -9.60
CA TYR A 409 19.68 -29.38 -10.30
C TYR A 409 20.00 -28.29 -11.32
N VAL A 410 19.52 -28.47 -12.56
CA VAL A 410 19.66 -27.52 -13.66
C VAL A 410 18.26 -27.09 -14.10
N LEU A 411 17.99 -25.80 -14.15
CA LEU A 411 16.73 -25.26 -14.68
C LEU A 411 16.90 -24.98 -16.18
N ASN A 412 16.17 -25.73 -17.01
CA ASN A 412 16.03 -25.41 -18.42
C ASN A 412 14.89 -24.42 -18.59
N ILE A 413 15.18 -23.25 -19.17
CA ILE A 413 14.17 -22.26 -19.56
C ILE A 413 14.09 -22.25 -21.08
N TYR A 414 12.89 -22.47 -21.61
CA TYR A 414 12.64 -22.59 -23.05
C TYR A 414 12.25 -21.22 -23.62
N THR A 415 13.25 -20.41 -23.94
CA THR A 415 13.08 -19.04 -24.45
C THR A 415 14.25 -18.61 -25.32
N GLU A 416 13.99 -17.68 -26.24
CA GLU A 416 15.02 -17.00 -27.04
C GLU A 416 15.63 -15.80 -26.29
N ASN A 417 15.04 -15.37 -25.16
CA ASN A 417 15.55 -14.24 -24.40
C ASN A 417 16.72 -14.65 -23.47
N PRO A 418 17.98 -14.24 -23.76
CA PRO A 418 19.12 -14.64 -22.96
C PRO A 418 19.15 -13.99 -21.56
N ALA A 419 18.38 -12.92 -21.33
CA ALA A 419 18.36 -12.19 -20.06
C ALA A 419 17.91 -13.06 -18.88
N TYR A 420 17.15 -14.14 -19.13
CA TYR A 420 16.81 -15.12 -18.10
C TYR A 420 18.05 -15.79 -17.48
N LYS A 421 19.19 -15.90 -18.17
CA LYS A 421 20.40 -16.43 -17.54
C LYS A 421 20.90 -15.52 -16.41
N ILE A 422 20.86 -14.21 -16.63
CA ILE A 422 21.34 -13.21 -15.66
C ILE A 422 20.38 -13.16 -14.46
N ALA A 423 19.07 -13.22 -14.71
CA ALA A 423 18.05 -13.12 -13.67
C ALA A 423 18.06 -14.29 -12.65
N PHE A 424 18.74 -15.40 -12.97
CA PHE A 424 18.95 -16.55 -12.08
C PHE A 424 20.41 -16.66 -11.57
N GLN A 425 21.29 -15.75 -11.97
CA GLN A 425 22.71 -15.72 -11.57
C GLN A 425 23.02 -14.56 -10.61
N GLN A 426 22.09 -13.65 -10.38
CA GLN A 426 22.27 -12.59 -9.40
C GLN A 426 22.28 -13.20 -8.00
N ASP A 427 23.46 -13.27 -7.39
CA ASP A 427 23.60 -13.37 -5.94
C ASP A 427 23.00 -12.09 -5.35
N PHE A 428 21.77 -12.17 -4.86
CA PHE A 428 21.12 -11.10 -4.12
C PHE A 428 21.64 -11.14 -2.67
N GLY A 429 22.92 -10.81 -2.52
CA GLY A 429 23.56 -10.54 -1.23
C GLY A 429 23.21 -9.17 -0.70
#